data_AF-A0A9D9D4I1-F1
#
_entry.id   AF-A0A9D9D4I1-F1
#
_cell.length_a   1.000
_cell.length_b   1.000
_cell.length_c   1.000
_cell.angle_alpha   90.00
_cell.angle_beta   90.00
_cell.angle_gamma   90.00
#
_symmetry.space_group_name_H-M   'P 1'
#
loop_
_entity.id
_entity.type
_entity.pdbx_description
1 polymer ?
#
loop_
_entity_poly.entity_id
_entity_poly.type
_entity_poly.pdbx_seq_one_letter_code
_entity_poly.pdbx_strand_id
1 'polypeptide(L)'
;MIPWDFGLIQALREKIGWEIFPSDPPETIDYPYLILEIGEMKYRSDQTILVEMNLRLIDSNKPSCKIYEFCKTLQKIIMEDLSLCNGEQDIGKAALKIDRIVTAKTGQVIKLIAIIKLKNIEGE
;
A
#
# COMPACT_ATOMS: atom_id res chain seq x y z
N MET A 1 12.90 6.19 4.81
CA MET A 1 12.16 5.41 3.80
C MET A 1 13.17 4.66 2.94
N ILE A 2 12.97 3.35 2.74
CA ILE A 2 13.86 2.38 2.08
C ILE A 2 13.33 2.15 0.66
N PRO A 3 14.14 2.05 -0.41
CA PRO A 3 13.66 2.09 -1.81
C PRO A 3 12.40 1.29 -2.19
N TRP A 4 12.15 0.15 -1.53
CA TRP A 4 10.93 -0.64 -1.75
C TRP A 4 9.65 0.00 -1.23
N ASP A 5 9.69 0.88 -0.23
CA ASP A 5 8.50 1.55 0.31
C ASP A 5 7.94 2.57 -0.68
N PHE A 6 8.81 3.36 -1.32
CA PHE A 6 8.47 4.23 -2.44
C PHE A 6 7.89 3.44 -3.60
N GLY A 7 8.56 2.34 -3.99
CA GLY A 7 8.08 1.49 -5.08
C GLY A 7 6.71 0.87 -4.78
N LEU A 8 6.45 0.48 -3.52
CA LEU A 8 5.16 -0.07 -3.12
C LEU A 8 4.06 0.98 -3.14
N ILE A 9 4.33 2.17 -2.58
CA ILE A 9 3.40 3.30 -2.60
C ILE A 9 3.06 3.69 -4.03
N GLN A 10 4.07 3.76 -4.91
CA GLN A 10 3.89 4.07 -6.33
C GLN A 10 3.04 3.00 -7.03
N ALA A 11 3.38 1.71 -6.88
CA ALA A 11 2.65 0.62 -7.50
C ALA A 11 1.18 0.57 -7.05
N LEU A 12 0.93 0.80 -5.76
CA LEU A 12 -0.42 0.91 -5.21
C LEU A 12 -1.17 2.13 -5.78
N ARG A 13 -0.51 3.29 -5.86
CA ARG A 13 -1.09 4.52 -6.42
C ARG A 13 -1.51 4.32 -7.87
N GLU A 14 -0.66 3.71 -8.69
CA GLU A 14 -0.93 3.43 -10.11
C GLU A 14 -2.11 2.47 -10.29
N LYS A 15 -2.21 1.43 -9.45
CA LYS A 15 -3.28 0.42 -9.54
C LYS A 15 -4.61 0.87 -8.95
N ILE A 16 -4.59 1.63 -7.86
CA ILE A 16 -5.80 2.12 -7.19
C ILE A 16 -6.34 3.38 -7.88
N GLY A 17 -5.44 4.20 -8.43
CA GLY A 17 -5.76 5.47 -9.06
C GLY A 17 -6.11 6.59 -8.06
N TRP A 18 -5.83 6.38 -6.77
CA TRP A 18 -6.03 7.38 -5.71
C TRP A 18 -4.69 7.80 -5.13
N GLU A 19 -4.64 9.02 -4.60
CA GLU A 19 -3.46 9.48 -3.90
C GLU A 19 -3.24 8.68 -2.62
N ILE A 20 -1.98 8.31 -2.40
CA ILE A 20 -1.53 7.54 -1.24
C ILE A 20 -0.41 8.33 -0.58
N PHE A 21 -0.60 8.60 0.70
CA PHE A 21 0.33 9.29 1.56
C PHE A 21 0.91 8.33 2.61
N PRO A 22 2.19 8.47 2.98
CA PRO A 22 2.81 7.65 4.04
C PRO A 22 2.35 8.05 5.45
N SER A 23 1.72 9.22 5.59
CA SER A 23 1.21 9.79 6.84
C SER A 23 0.05 10.74 6.53
N ASP A 24 -0.54 11.36 7.56
CA ASP A 24 -1.48 12.45 7.34
C ASP A 24 -0.80 13.59 6.53
N PRO A 25 -1.48 14.13 5.49
CA PRO A 25 -0.94 15.20 4.66
C PRO A 25 -0.86 16.54 5.44
N PRO A 26 0.07 17.44 5.08
CA PRO A 26 0.28 18.70 5.79
C PRO A 26 -0.84 19.73 5.57
N GLU A 27 -1.63 19.58 4.51
CA GLU A 27 -2.71 20.48 4.13
C GLU A 27 -4.04 19.73 4.07
N THR A 28 -5.14 20.47 4.21
CA THR A 28 -6.49 19.90 4.08
C THR A 28 -6.72 19.47 2.64
N ILE A 29 -7.03 18.19 2.45
CA ILE A 29 -7.33 17.60 1.15
C ILE A 29 -8.85 17.45 1.00
N ASP A 30 -9.40 18.15 0.00
CA ASP A 30 -10.85 18.18 -0.28
C ASP A 30 -11.32 17.05 -1.20
N TYR A 31 -10.51 16.01 -1.40
CA TYR A 31 -10.87 14.80 -2.15
C TYR A 31 -10.47 13.54 -1.36
N PRO A 32 -11.06 12.37 -1.67
CA PRO A 32 -10.71 11.14 -0.98
C PRO A 32 -9.26 10.74 -1.24
N TYR A 33 -8.57 10.33 -0.19
CA TYR A 33 -7.18 9.90 -0.25
C TYR A 33 -6.94 8.70 0.67
N LEU A 34 -5.80 8.05 0.47
CA LEU A 34 -5.36 6.92 1.27
C LEU A 34 -4.14 7.30 2.11
N ILE A 35 -4.12 6.80 3.33
CA ILE A 35 -2.93 6.81 4.17
C ILE A 35 -2.44 5.37 4.29
N LEU A 36 -1.21 5.13 3.86
CA LEU A 36 -0.51 3.87 4.02
C LEU A 36 0.45 3.96 5.20
N GLU A 37 0.09 3.31 6.31
CA GLU A 37 0.91 3.24 7.51
C GLU A 37 1.68 1.93 7.50
N ILE A 38 3.01 2.00 7.36
CA ILE A 38 3.88 0.83 7.46
C ILE A 38 4.03 0.49 8.95
N GLY A 39 3.66 -0.74 9.30
CA GLY A 39 3.77 -1.29 10.65
C GLY A 39 5.05 -2.09 10.84
N GLU A 40 4.91 -3.33 11.28
CA GLU A 40 6.05 -4.22 11.54
C GLU A 40 6.68 -4.73 10.24
N MET A 41 8.01 -4.80 10.23
CA MET A 41 8.80 -5.31 9.11
C MET A 41 9.71 -6.43 9.58
N LYS A 42 9.72 -7.54 8.85
CA LYS A 42 10.59 -8.68 9.13
C LYS A 42 11.34 -9.10 7.88
N TYR A 43 12.64 -8.88 7.91
CA TYR A 43 13.57 -9.39 6.90
C TYR A 43 13.69 -10.91 7.03
N ARG A 44 13.58 -11.61 5.90
CA ARG A 44 13.86 -13.04 5.76
C ARG A 44 15.16 -13.20 4.97
N SER A 45 15.71 -14.42 4.94
CA SER A 45 16.75 -14.79 3.97
C SER A 45 16.28 -14.48 2.55
N ASP A 46 17.17 -14.47 1.56
CA ASP A 46 16.82 -14.42 0.11
C ASP A 46 16.17 -13.13 -0.43
N GLN A 47 16.43 -11.98 0.20
CA GLN A 47 15.88 -10.67 -0.21
C GLN A 47 14.34 -10.56 -0.06
N THR A 48 13.75 -11.44 0.75
CA THR A 48 12.33 -11.38 1.08
C THR A 48 12.08 -10.55 2.35
N ILE A 49 11.11 -9.64 2.28
CA ILE A 49 10.66 -8.80 3.39
C ILE A 49 9.17 -9.06 3.61
N LEU A 50 8.79 -9.41 4.84
CA LEU A 50 7.40 -9.42 5.26
C LEU A 50 7.08 -8.05 5.87
N VAL A 51 6.03 -7.40 5.38
CA VAL A 51 5.62 -6.07 5.84
C VAL A 51 4.15 -6.13 6.25
N GLU A 52 3.86 -5.76 7.49
CA GLU A 52 2.50 -5.46 7.92
C GLU A 52 2.22 -3.98 7.71
N MET A 53 1.04 -3.65 7.18
CA MET A 53 0.68 -2.26 6.90
C MET A 53 -0.82 -2.04 7.08
N ASN A 54 -1.20 -0.79 7.36
CA ASN A 54 -2.59 -0.37 7.38
C ASN A 54 -2.83 0.59 6.22
N LEU A 55 -3.89 0.33 5.46
CA LEU A 55 -4.38 1.25 4.45
C LEU A 55 -5.69 1.85 4.95
N ARG A 56 -5.63 3.15 5.28
CA ARG A 56 -6.76 3.91 5.82
C ARG A 56 -7.33 4.81 4.73
N LEU A 57 -8.62 4.65 4.45
CA LEU A 57 -9.35 5.58 3.59
C LEU A 57 -9.84 6.78 4.38
N ILE A 58 -9.45 7.97 3.94
CA ILE A 58 -9.99 9.24 4.42
C ILE A 58 -10.94 9.78 3.35
N ASP A 59 -12.23 9.83 3.67
CA ASP A 59 -13.24 10.52 2.87
C ASP A 59 -13.68 11.78 3.62
N SER A 60 -13.05 12.91 3.30
CA SER A 60 -13.31 14.20 3.93
C SER A 60 -14.73 14.73 3.66
N ASN A 61 -15.45 14.21 2.65
CA ASN A 61 -16.64 14.84 2.12
C ASN A 61 -17.96 14.06 2.28
N LYS A 62 -17.96 12.76 2.64
CA LYS A 62 -19.16 12.01 3.12
C LYS A 62 -18.82 10.53 3.46
N PRO A 63 -19.64 9.81 4.25
CA PRO A 63 -19.43 8.37 4.51
C PRO A 63 -19.76 7.43 3.33
N SER A 64 -19.89 7.92 2.10
CA SER A 64 -20.81 7.32 1.12
C SER A 64 -20.14 6.79 -0.14
N CYS A 65 -20.41 5.51 -0.45
CA CYS A 65 -20.23 4.86 -1.75
C CYS A 65 -18.81 4.43 -2.17
N LYS A 66 -17.77 5.25 -1.95
CA LYS A 66 -16.42 4.97 -2.49
C LYS A 66 -15.66 3.87 -1.75
N ILE A 67 -15.98 3.61 -0.48
CA ILE A 67 -15.39 2.52 0.32
C ILE A 67 -15.57 1.16 -0.38
N TYR A 68 -16.75 0.89 -0.94
CA TYR A 68 -17.04 -0.40 -1.58
C TYR A 68 -16.25 -0.60 -2.88
N GLU A 69 -16.15 0.46 -3.68
CA GLU A 69 -15.32 0.48 -4.90
C GLU A 69 -13.85 0.30 -4.57
N PHE A 70 -13.37 0.99 -3.54
CA PHE A 70 -12.01 0.85 -3.02
C PHE A 70 -11.72 -0.60 -2.59
N CYS A 71 -12.60 -1.22 -1.79
CA CYS A 71 -12.45 -2.62 -1.39
C CYS A 71 -12.43 -3.58 -2.59
N LYS A 72 -13.25 -3.34 -3.62
CA LYS A 72 -13.23 -4.13 -4.87
C LYS A 72 -11.93 -3.98 -5.63
N THR A 73 -11.42 -2.75 -5.79
CA THR A 73 -10.15 -2.48 -6.47
C THR A 73 -9.00 -3.14 -5.71
N LEU A 74 -8.99 -3.01 -4.39
CA LEU A 74 -7.95 -3.63 -3.55
C LEU A 74 -7.99 -5.16 -3.62
N GLN A 75 -9.18 -5.78 -3.64
CA GLN A 75 -9.32 -7.22 -3.85
C GLN A 75 -8.71 -7.67 -5.18
N LYS A 76 -8.89 -6.91 -6.27
CA LYS A 76 -8.26 -7.21 -7.57
C LYS A 76 -6.74 -7.10 -7.49
N ILE A 77 -6.23 -6.05 -6.85
CA ILE A 77 -4.80 -5.82 -6.68
C ILE A 77 -4.14 -6.97 -5.92
N ILE A 78 -4.79 -7.50 -4.89
CA ILE A 78 -4.30 -8.63 -4.10
C ILE A 78 -4.20 -9.93 -4.89
N MET A 79 -4.93 -10.04 -6.00
CA MET A 79 -4.81 -11.18 -6.91
C MET A 79 -3.64 -11.05 -7.89
N GLU A 80 -2.97 -9.89 -7.91
CA GLU A 80 -1.88 -9.58 -8.84
C GLU A 80 -0.57 -9.31 -8.06
N ASP A 81 0.56 -9.68 -8.65
CA ASP A 81 1.85 -9.22 -8.15
C ASP A 81 2.05 -7.75 -8.55
N LEU A 82 2.42 -6.91 -7.58
CA LEU A 82 2.83 -5.53 -7.83
C LEU A 82 4.29 -5.50 -8.22
N SER A 83 4.61 -4.88 -9.36
CA SER A 83 6.00 -4.60 -9.74
C SER A 83 6.46 -3.36 -8.99
N LEU A 84 7.59 -3.46 -8.30
CA LEU A 84 8.17 -2.36 -7.53
C LEU A 84 9.29 -1.73 -8.35
N CYS A 85 9.20 -0.41 -8.55
CA CYS A 85 10.21 0.36 -9.28
C CYS A 85 10.72 1.53 -8.41
N ASN A 86 11.98 1.91 -8.61
CA ASN A 86 12.55 3.15 -8.09
C ASN A 86 13.10 3.95 -9.28
N GLY A 87 12.29 4.89 -9.80
CA GLY A 87 12.55 5.49 -11.11
C GLY A 87 12.46 4.43 -12.21
N GLU A 88 13.49 4.32 -13.05
CA GLU A 88 13.58 3.29 -14.11
C GLU A 88 14.07 1.92 -13.61
N GLN A 89 14.57 1.84 -12.36
CA GLN A 89 15.12 0.61 -11.82
C GLN A 89 14.01 -0.31 -11.29
N ASP A 90 13.92 -1.53 -11.85
CA ASP A 90 13.11 -2.61 -11.29
C ASP A 90 13.78 -3.16 -10.02
N ILE A 91 13.15 -2.95 -8.88
CA ILE A 91 13.68 -3.31 -7.56
C ILE A 91 13.09 -4.62 -7.01
N GLY A 92 12.01 -5.15 -7.60
CA GLY A 92 11.39 -6.38 -7.13
C GLY A 92 9.88 -6.45 -7.34
N LYS A 93 9.25 -7.33 -6.58
CA LYS A 93 7.79 -7.53 -6.60
C LYS A 93 7.21 -7.58 -5.20
N ALA A 94 5.97 -7.13 -5.05
CA ALA A 94 5.20 -7.30 -3.84
C ALA A 94 3.93 -8.12 -4.12
N ALA A 95 3.76 -9.19 -3.36
CA ALA A 95 2.47 -9.89 -3.27
C ALA A 95 1.73 -9.35 -2.05
N LEU A 96 0.50 -8.90 -2.24
CA LEU A 96 -0.33 -8.34 -1.18
C LEU A 96 -1.38 -9.34 -0.72
N LYS A 97 -1.78 -9.23 0.54
CA LYS A 97 -2.91 -9.97 1.12
C LYS A 97 -3.66 -9.07 2.11
N ILE A 98 -4.99 -9.15 2.12
CA ILE A 98 -5.80 -8.61 3.23
C ILE A 98 -5.68 -9.57 4.42
N ASP A 99 -5.16 -9.06 5.54
CA ASP A 99 -5.25 -9.75 6.82
C ASP A 99 -6.67 -9.62 7.38
N ARG A 100 -7.14 -8.37 7.55
CA ARG A 100 -8.48 -8.07 8.05
C ARG A 100 -8.95 -6.67 7.64
N ILE A 101 -10.26 -6.46 7.66
CA ILE A 101 -10.88 -5.15 7.48
C ILE A 101 -11.46 -4.72 8.84
N VAL A 102 -11.06 -3.54 9.32
CA VAL A 102 -11.53 -2.94 10.56
C VAL A 102 -12.37 -1.72 10.24
N THR A 103 -13.65 -1.74 10.62
CA THR A 103 -14.53 -0.59 10.49
C THR A 103 -14.38 0.30 11.73
N ALA A 104 -13.80 1.48 11.57
CA ALA A 104 -13.73 2.53 12.59
C ALA A 104 -14.88 3.54 12.42
N LYS A 105 -15.14 4.35 13.45
CA LYS A 105 -16.20 5.39 13.41
C LYS A 105 -15.98 6.43 12.30
N THR A 106 -14.75 6.61 11.85
CA THR A 106 -14.32 7.63 10.89
C THR A 106 -13.85 7.07 9.54
N GLY A 107 -13.96 5.75 9.33
CA GLY A 107 -13.52 5.12 8.07
C GLY A 107 -13.28 3.62 8.20
N GLN A 108 -12.92 2.98 7.09
CA GLN A 108 -12.43 1.61 7.10
C GLN A 108 -10.90 1.60 7.05
N VAL A 109 -10.29 0.85 7.97
CA VAL A 109 -8.87 0.54 7.98
C VAL A 109 -8.70 -0.88 7.48
N ILE A 110 -7.98 -1.04 6.39
CA ILE A 110 -7.68 -2.35 5.82
C ILE A 110 -6.27 -2.73 6.24
N LYS A 111 -6.15 -3.79 7.03
CA LYS A 111 -4.85 -4.35 7.36
C LYS A 111 -4.39 -5.24 6.23
N LEU A 112 -3.20 -4.94 5.74
CA LEU A 112 -2.55 -5.65 4.65
C LEU A 112 -1.26 -6.29 5.15
N ILE A 113 -0.93 -7.42 4.57
CA ILE A 113 0.38 -8.06 4.66
C ILE A 113 0.94 -8.06 3.25
N ALA A 114 2.14 -7.51 3.08
CA ALA A 114 2.92 -7.65 1.86
C ALA A 114 4.07 -8.61 2.07
N ILE A 115 4.28 -9.48 1.09
CA ILE A 115 5.52 -10.23 0.91
C ILE A 115 6.24 -9.56 -0.24
N ILE A 116 7.32 -8.87 0.07
CA ILE A 116 8.16 -8.18 -0.90
C ILE A 116 9.36 -9.07 -1.18
N LYS A 117 9.61 -9.35 -2.45
CA LYS A 117 10.82 -10.02 -2.90
C LYS A 117 11.63 -9.03 -3.73
N LEU A 118 12.74 -8.56 -3.17
CA LEU A 118 13.65 -7.69 -3.89
C LEU A 118 14.47 -8.51 -4.89
N LYS A 119 14.83 -7.88 -6.01
CA LYS A 119 15.84 -8.47 -6.89
C LYS A 119 17.19 -8.39 -6.18
N ASN A 120 18.02 -9.41 -6.34
CA ASN A 120 19.44 -9.24 -6.10
C ASN A 120 19.92 -8.15 -7.04
N ILE A 121 20.26 -6.99 -6.47
CA ILE A 121 21.08 -6.02 -7.15
C ILE A 121 22.47 -6.68 -7.11
N GLU A 122 22.90 -7.28 -8.22
CA GLU A 122 24.26 -7.83 -8.29
C GLU A 122 25.25 -6.71 -7.93
N GLY A 123 25.91 -6.84 -6.78
CA GLY A 123 26.82 -5.83 -6.25
C GLY A 123 26.89 -5.76 -4.72
N GLU A 124 27.18 -6.88 -4.06
CA GLU A 124 27.93 -6.93 -2.79
C GLU A 124 28.55 -8.33 -2.59
#